data_AF-A0A6L8HVS0-F1
#
_entry.id   AF-A0A6L8HVS0-F1
#
_cell.length_a   1.000
_cell.length_b   1.000
_cell.length_c   1.000
_cell.angle_alpha   90.00
_cell.angle_beta   90.00
_cell.angle_gamma   90.00
#
_symmetry.space_group_name_H-M   'P 1'
#
loop_
_entity.id
_entity.type
_entity.pdbx_description
1 polymer ?
#
loop_
_entity_poly.entity_id
_entity_poly.type
_entity_poly.pdbx_seq_one_letter_code
_entity_poly.pdbx_strand_id
1 'polypeptide(L)'
;MPVSQLTPEDRERAVDFVLTHALALDKALFYHHLLDGDPDTVLEELAALQNEDGGFHGMEADYQDDASSVLCTLRALEIAEELGTPANDPM
;
A
#
# COMPACT_ATOMS: atom_id res chain seq x y z
N MET A 1 27.96 6.45 -6.92
CA MET A 1 27.81 7.29 -5.71
C MET A 1 27.56 6.35 -4.55
N PRO A 2 28.32 6.40 -3.43
CA PRO A 2 27.96 5.62 -2.26
C PRO A 2 26.63 6.15 -1.71
N VAL A 3 25.66 5.26 -1.50
CA VAL A 3 24.40 5.61 -0.84
C VAL A 3 24.71 5.74 0.66
N SER A 4 24.56 6.96 1.18
CA SER A 4 24.66 7.23 2.61
C SER A 4 23.50 6.52 3.32
N GLN A 5 23.80 5.69 4.32
CA GLN A 5 22.77 5.16 5.21
C GLN A 5 22.27 6.27 6.15
N LEU A 6 21.00 6.22 6.53
CA LEU A 6 20.44 7.14 7.52
C LEU A 6 21.02 6.86 8.91
N THR A 7 21.12 7.90 9.74
CA THR A 7 21.35 7.69 11.16
C THR A 7 20.13 7.00 11.79
N PRO A 8 20.27 6.31 12.95
CA PRO A 8 19.12 5.71 13.62
C PRO A 8 18.01 6.72 13.95
N GLU A 9 18.38 7.93 14.37
CA GLU A 9 17.45 9.02 14.69
C GLU A 9 16.71 9.53 13.44
N ASP A 10 17.42 9.73 12.33
CA ASP A 10 16.78 10.13 11.08
C ASP A 10 15.85 9.04 10.53
N ARG A 11 16.21 7.77 10.72
CA ARG A 11 15.35 6.64 10.36
C ARG A 11 14.07 6.63 11.19
N GLU A 12 14.17 6.84 12.50
CA GLU A 12 13.00 6.90 13.40
C GLU A 12 12.05 8.04 13.01
N ARG A 13 12.60 9.23 12.72
CA ARG A 13 11.81 10.37 12.25
C ARG A 13 11.12 10.12 10.90
N ALA A 14 11.79 9.41 9.99
CA ALA A 14 11.21 9.05 8.70
C ALA A 14 10.06 8.04 8.85
N VAL A 15 10.24 7.03 9.71
CA VAL A 15 9.18 6.06 10.05
C VAL A 15 7.97 6.77 10.65
N ASP A 16 8.18 7.63 11.65
CA ASP A 16 7.12 8.39 12.30
C ASP A 16 6.33 9.27 11.31
N PHE A 17 7.04 9.95 10.40
CA PHE A 17 6.41 10.76 9.37
C PHE A 17 5.48 9.94 8.45
N VAL A 18 5.96 8.80 7.92
CA VAL A 18 5.16 7.95 7.04
C VAL A 18 3.95 7.40 7.78
N LEU A 19 4.15 6.85 8.98
CA LEU A 19 3.07 6.25 9.77
C LEU A 19 2.04 7.30 10.23
N THR A 20 2.44 8.55 10.35
CA THR A 20 1.53 9.66 10.67
C THR A 20 0.69 10.09 9.46
N HIS A 21 1.31 10.22 8.29
CA HIS A 21 0.71 10.97 7.17
C HIS A 21 0.25 10.15 5.97
N ALA A 22 0.76 8.93 5.78
CA ALA A 22 0.44 8.14 4.59
C ALA A 22 -1.01 7.62 4.59
N LEU A 23 -1.50 7.15 3.45
CA LEU A 23 -2.79 6.46 3.36
C LEU A 23 -2.75 5.13 4.13
N ALA A 24 -3.92 4.56 4.45
CA ALA A 24 -3.97 3.30 5.19
C ALA A 24 -3.25 2.16 4.45
N LEU A 25 -3.50 2.01 3.15
CA LEU A 25 -2.80 1.07 2.27
C LEU A 25 -1.27 1.30 2.27
N ASP A 26 -0.82 2.56 2.17
CA ASP A 26 0.61 2.89 2.19
C ASP A 26 1.27 2.55 3.52
N LYS A 27 0.57 2.74 4.64
CA LYS A 27 1.07 2.33 5.96
C LYS A 27 1.21 0.81 6.04
N ALA A 28 0.21 0.07 5.55
CA ALA A 28 0.27 -1.39 5.53
C ALA A 28 1.45 -1.90 4.67
N LEU A 29 1.62 -1.35 3.46
CA LEU A 29 2.77 -1.64 2.60
C LEU A 29 4.10 -1.28 3.27
N PHE A 30 4.18 -0.12 3.93
CA PHE A 30 5.38 0.30 4.65
C PHE A 30 5.72 -0.68 5.79
N TYR A 31 4.73 -1.10 6.58
CA TYR A 31 4.93 -2.11 7.61
C TYR A 31 5.42 -3.43 7.01
N HIS A 32 4.75 -3.92 5.97
CA HIS A 32 5.10 -5.17 5.31
C HIS A 32 6.53 -5.15 4.76
N HIS A 33 6.92 -4.11 4.01
CA HIS A 33 8.22 -4.06 3.34
C HIS A 33 9.39 -3.72 4.26
N LEU A 34 9.19 -2.94 5.32
CA LEU A 34 10.29 -2.34 6.10
C LEU A 34 10.28 -2.69 7.58
N LEU A 35 9.18 -3.25 8.10
CA LEU A 35 8.99 -3.52 9.52
C LEU A 35 8.42 -4.93 9.79
N ASP A 36 8.64 -5.88 8.87
CA ASP A 36 8.21 -7.28 8.98
C ASP A 36 6.70 -7.45 9.28
N GLY A 37 5.89 -6.54 8.73
CA GLY A 37 4.44 -6.55 8.88
C GLY A 37 3.76 -7.70 8.12
N ASP A 38 2.61 -8.13 8.63
CA ASP A 38 1.81 -9.20 8.05
C ASP A 38 1.26 -8.80 6.67
N PRO A 39 1.54 -9.56 5.58
CA PRO A 39 0.96 -9.29 4.26
C PRO A 39 -0.57 -9.30 4.25
N ASP A 40 -1.22 -10.03 5.16
CA ASP A 40 -2.68 -10.08 5.24
C ASP A 40 -3.28 -8.70 5.56
N THR A 41 -2.57 -7.86 6.33
CA THR A 41 -3.00 -6.47 6.59
C THR A 41 -3.01 -5.63 5.30
N VAL A 42 -2.09 -5.89 4.37
CA VAL A 42 -2.10 -5.19 3.07
C VAL A 42 -3.32 -5.61 2.25
N LEU A 43 -3.66 -6.90 2.25
CA LEU A 43 -4.84 -7.41 1.55
C LEU A 43 -6.14 -6.86 2.13
N GLU A 44 -6.24 -6.74 3.45
CA GLU A 44 -7.40 -6.12 4.13
C GLU A 44 -7.60 -4.66 3.70
N GLU A 45 -6.53 -3.87 3.70
CA GLU A 45 -6.58 -2.46 3.26
C GLU A 45 -6.85 -2.34 1.74
N LEU A 46 -6.35 -3.29 0.94
CA LEU A 46 -6.60 -3.33 -0.50
C LEU A 46 -8.08 -3.65 -0.80
N ALA A 47 -8.65 -4.63 -0.09
CA ALA A 47 -10.06 -5.00 -0.21
C ALA A 47 -11.00 -3.85 0.17
N ALA A 48 -10.61 -3.00 1.13
CA ALA A 48 -11.38 -1.82 1.51
C ALA A 48 -11.48 -0.76 0.41
N LEU A 49 -10.61 -0.82 -0.60
CA LEU A 49 -10.55 0.09 -1.74
C LEU A 49 -11.16 -0.52 -3.02
N GLN A 50 -11.68 -1.75 -2.96
CA GLN A 50 -12.36 -2.40 -4.07
C GLN A 50 -13.84 -1.99 -4.11
N ASN A 51 -14.29 -1.55 -5.28
CA ASN A 51 -15.67 -1.21 -5.57
C ASN A 51 -16.49 -2.46 -5.92
N GLU A 52 -17.83 -2.35 -5.84
CA GLU A 52 -18.76 -3.44 -6.20
C GLU A 52 -18.64 -3.91 -7.66
N ASP A 53 -18.09 -3.06 -8.55
CA ASP A 53 -17.83 -3.39 -9.94
C ASP A 53 -16.50 -4.15 -10.17
N GLY A 54 -15.75 -4.42 -9.09
CA GLY A 54 -14.44 -5.09 -9.09
C GLY A 54 -13.26 -4.17 -9.40
N GLY A 55 -13.50 -2.90 -9.68
CA GLY A 55 -12.45 -1.89 -9.82
C GLY A 55 -11.96 -1.35 -8.47
N PHE A 56 -10.97 -0.46 -8.49
CA PHE A 56 -10.40 0.13 -7.28
C PHE A 56 -10.39 1.66 -7.35
N HIS A 57 -10.33 2.29 -6.18
CA HIS A 57 -10.39 3.74 -6.03
C HIS A 57 -9.39 4.25 -4.96
N GLY A 58 -9.20 5.56 -4.85
CA GLY A 58 -8.54 6.18 -3.69
C GLY A 58 -7.08 5.82 -3.35
N MET A 59 -6.34 5.19 -4.26
CA MET A 59 -4.96 4.70 -3.98
C MET A 59 -3.85 5.75 -4.10
N GLU A 60 -4.15 6.94 -4.61
CA GLU A 60 -3.16 8.00 -4.82
C GLU A 60 -3.55 9.23 -3.98
N ALA A 61 -2.60 9.80 -3.23
CA ALA A 61 -2.92 10.89 -2.29
C ALA A 61 -3.50 12.15 -2.97
N ASP A 62 -3.18 12.39 -4.23
CA ASP A 62 -3.72 13.49 -5.05
C ASP A 62 -4.94 13.09 -5.90
N TYR A 63 -5.33 11.81 -5.89
CA TYR A 63 -6.47 11.27 -6.62
C TYR A 63 -7.31 10.33 -5.74
N GLN A 64 -8.33 10.93 -5.11
CA GLN A 64 -9.22 10.32 -4.12
C GLN A 64 -10.67 10.25 -4.61
N ASP A 65 -10.89 10.08 -5.92
CA ASP A 65 -12.23 9.84 -6.47
C ASP A 65 -12.73 8.46 -5.99
N ASP A 66 -14.04 8.33 -5.76
CA ASP A 66 -14.68 7.07 -5.35
C ASP A 66 -14.97 6.17 -6.55
N ALA A 67 -14.90 6.70 -7.77
CA ALA A 67 -15.07 5.93 -9.00
C ALA A 67 -13.89 4.98 -9.25
N SER A 68 -14.20 3.81 -9.79
CA SER A 68 -13.19 2.85 -10.23
C SER A 68 -12.26 3.46 -11.28
N SER A 69 -10.95 3.32 -11.04
CA SER A 69 -9.90 3.90 -11.86
C SER A 69 -8.97 2.81 -12.37
N VAL A 70 -8.65 2.86 -13.67
CA VAL A 70 -7.67 1.94 -14.29
C VAL A 70 -6.31 2.01 -13.60
N LEU A 71 -5.91 3.21 -13.14
CA LEU A 71 -4.65 3.39 -12.43
C LEU A 71 -4.66 2.66 -11.09
N CYS A 72 -5.72 2.84 -10.29
CA CYS A 72 -5.87 2.16 -9.02
C CYS A 72 -5.99 0.65 -9.21
N THR A 73 -6.77 0.18 -10.19
CA THR A 73 -6.87 -1.26 -10.48
C THR A 73 -5.53 -1.86 -10.90
N LEU A 74 -4.74 -1.17 -11.73
CA LEU A 74 -3.40 -1.65 -12.08
C LEU A 74 -2.51 -1.74 -10.85
N ARG A 75 -2.52 -0.71 -10.00
CA ARG A 75 -1.73 -0.70 -8.77
C ARG A 75 -2.15 -1.81 -7.81
N ALA A 76 -3.44 -2.09 -7.68
CA ALA A 76 -3.96 -3.19 -6.88
C ALA A 76 -3.46 -4.56 -7.37
N LEU A 77 -3.45 -4.77 -8.69
CA LEU A 77 -2.94 -6.00 -9.30
C LEU A 77 -1.42 -6.17 -9.09
N GLU A 78 -0.65 -5.09 -9.18
CA GLU A 78 0.79 -5.11 -8.87
C GLU A 78 1.03 -5.51 -7.41
N ILE A 79 0.27 -4.93 -6.48
CA ILE A 79 0.36 -5.28 -5.05
C ILE A 79 -0.02 -6.75 -4.83
N ALA A 80 -1.11 -7.23 -5.42
CA ALA A 80 -1.52 -8.63 -5.31
C ALA A 80 -0.44 -9.59 -5.88
N GLU A 81 0.20 -9.23 -6.98
CA GLU A 81 1.33 -9.98 -7.54
C GLU A 81 2.54 -9.97 -6.59
N GLU A 82 2.89 -8.82 -6.04
CA GLU A 82 4.00 -8.66 -5.07
C GLU A 82 3.81 -9.52 -3.82
N LEU A 83 2.57 -9.63 -3.33
CA LEU A 83 2.20 -10.45 -2.16
C LEU A 83 2.06 -11.94 -2.49
N GLY A 84 2.08 -12.32 -3.77
CA GLY A 84 1.87 -13.70 -4.21
C GLY A 84 0.43 -14.17 -4.01
N THR A 85 -0.53 -13.25 -4.02
CA THR A 85 -1.96 -13.53 -3.87
C THR A 85 -2.43 -14.46 -4.99
N PRO A 86 -3.14 -15.56 -4.68
CA PRO A 86 -3.58 -16.50 -5.69
C PRO A 86 -4.69 -15.89 -6.56
N ALA A 87 -4.74 -16.25 -7.84
CA ALA A 87 -5.72 -15.70 -8.78
C ALA A 87 -7.20 -16.04 -8.48
N ASN A 88 -7.46 -16.89 -7.48
CA ASN A 88 -8.79 -17.24 -7.00
C ASN A 88 -9.09 -16.68 -5.61
N ASP A 89 -8.28 -15.73 -5.14
CA ASP A 89 -8.62 -14.90 -4.00
C ASP A 89 -10.01 -14.26 -4.22
N PRO A 90 -10.87 -14.19 -3.19
CA PRO A 90 -12.19 -13.59 -3.31
C PRO A 90 -12.18 -12.10 -3.64
N MET A 91 -11.03 -11.43 -3.48
CA MET A 91 -10.76 -10.04 -3.83
C MET A 91 -10.00 -9.97 -5.16
#